data_AF-A0A0M4H6Z1-F1
#
_entry.id   AF-A0A0M4H6Z1-F1
#
_cell.length_a   1.000
_cell.length_b   1.000
_cell.length_c   1.000
_cell.angle_alpha   90.00
_cell.angle_beta   90.00
_cell.angle_gamma   90.00
#
_symmetry.space_group_name_H-M   'P 1'
#
loop_
_entity.id
_entity.type
_entity.pdbx_description
1 polymer ?
#
loop_
_entity_poly.entity_id
_entity_poly.type
_entity_poly.pdbx_seq_one_letter_code
_entity_poly.pdbx_strand_id
1 'polypeptide(L)'
;MPIAAAPASVDPATATFTCPGVPEASAQAIIGYVILFPDTSTDPQDGSIRHLECRGKIYTDNAWTGTLVFYSQFGRELHGYHPWQLSRLPHGRRSEAFDVPGVEGATGEFRIPDEEGGPSALITCGDSFVLLAFSNQTPLNGDVKAGIINLAVSMTPWACNGRPIPGRDVPLTPAPPESTPTPAQTP
;
A
#
# COMPACT_ATOMS: atom_id res chain seq x y z
N MET A 1 14.66 -16.91 20.17
CA MET A 1 13.73 -15.76 20.27
C MET A 1 12.92 -15.72 18.99
N PRO A 2 11.60 -15.50 19.02
CA PRO A 2 10.82 -15.35 17.79
C PRO A 2 11.31 -14.12 17.03
N ILE A 3 11.45 -14.25 15.71
CA ILE A 3 11.79 -13.12 14.85
C ILE A 3 10.54 -12.24 14.77
N ALA A 4 10.64 -10.96 15.15
CA ALA A 4 9.51 -10.05 15.12
C ALA A 4 9.14 -9.67 13.67
N ALA A 5 7.83 -9.56 13.40
CA ALA A 5 7.28 -9.08 12.14
C ALA A 5 6.46 -7.80 12.38
N ALA A 6 6.27 -7.00 11.33
CA ALA A 6 5.33 -5.87 11.38
C ALA A 6 3.92 -6.38 11.70
N PRO A 7 3.09 -5.61 12.44
CA PRO A 7 1.73 -6.03 12.77
C PRO A 7 0.84 -6.04 11.51
N ALA A 8 0.04 -7.09 11.35
CA ALA A 8 -0.90 -7.26 10.21
C ALA A 8 -2.12 -6.32 10.29
N SER A 9 -2.35 -5.73 11.46
CA SER A 9 -3.43 -4.80 11.72
C SER A 9 -2.88 -3.64 12.52
N VAL A 10 -3.28 -2.44 12.14
CA VAL A 10 -2.88 -1.20 12.80
C VAL A 10 -4.15 -0.42 13.10
N ASP A 11 -4.27 0.08 14.33
CA ASP A 11 -5.35 1.00 14.68
C ASP A 11 -5.05 2.38 14.08
N PRO A 12 -5.84 2.84 13.09
CA PRO A 12 -5.60 4.14 12.45
C PRO A 12 -5.73 5.32 13.42
N ALA A 13 -6.40 5.16 14.58
CA ALA A 13 -6.53 6.22 15.58
C ALA A 13 -5.25 6.47 16.38
N THR A 14 -4.33 5.50 16.42
CA THR A 14 -3.09 5.57 17.23
C THR A 14 -1.82 5.56 16.37
N ALA A 15 -1.94 5.27 15.08
CA ALA A 15 -0.82 5.18 14.17
C ALA A 15 -0.52 6.51 13.46
N THR A 16 0.76 6.68 13.13
CA THR A 16 1.26 7.82 12.34
C THR A 16 1.24 7.50 10.85
N PHE A 17 0.77 8.45 10.05
CA PHE A 17 0.64 8.34 8.60
C PHE A 17 1.27 9.56 7.90
N THR A 18 2.60 9.58 7.76
CA THR A 18 3.27 10.57 6.88
C THR A 18 2.84 10.41 5.43
N CYS A 19 2.68 9.15 5.00
CA CYS A 19 2.01 8.80 3.76
C CYS A 19 0.57 8.35 4.07
N PRO A 20 -0.46 8.94 3.43
CA PRO A 20 -1.83 8.52 3.68
C PRO A 20 -2.03 7.03 3.46
N GLY A 21 -2.65 6.35 4.43
CA GLY A 21 -2.92 4.91 4.37
C GLY A 21 -1.70 3.99 4.39
N VAL A 22 -0.49 4.48 4.69
CA VAL A 22 0.69 3.62 4.92
C VAL A 22 1.12 3.76 6.39
N PRO A 23 0.95 2.71 7.22
CA PRO A 23 1.37 2.76 8.62
C PRO A 23 2.88 2.92 8.76
N GLU A 24 3.32 4.07 9.26
CA GLU A 24 4.75 4.43 9.28
C GLU A 24 5.58 3.48 10.15
N ALA A 25 5.10 3.15 11.34
CA ALA A 25 5.79 2.25 12.26
C ALA A 25 5.98 0.84 11.67
N SER A 26 5.00 0.35 10.91
CA SER A 26 5.07 -0.95 10.24
C SER A 26 6.08 -0.95 9.10
N ALA A 27 6.14 0.13 8.31
CA ALA A 27 7.18 0.30 7.29
C ALA A 27 8.58 0.37 7.93
N GLN A 28 8.74 1.18 8.98
CA GLN A 28 10.01 1.34 9.70
C GLN A 28 10.45 0.05 10.43
N ALA A 29 9.51 -0.78 10.89
CA ALA A 29 9.84 -2.08 11.47
C ALA A 29 10.53 -3.02 10.47
N ILE A 30 10.23 -2.88 9.17
CA ILE A 30 10.81 -3.70 8.09
C ILE A 30 12.10 -3.08 7.57
N ILE A 31 12.09 -1.79 7.23
CA ILE A 31 13.21 -1.14 6.54
C ILE A 31 14.16 -0.36 7.44
N GLY A 32 13.82 -0.20 8.72
CA GLY A 32 14.48 0.73 9.62
C GLY A 32 14.08 2.18 9.35
N TYR A 33 14.91 3.11 9.79
CA TYR A 33 14.64 4.53 9.61
C TYR A 33 14.65 4.91 8.12
N VAL A 34 13.55 5.51 7.66
CA VAL A 34 13.35 5.94 6.28
C VAL A 34 12.56 7.25 6.24
N ILE A 35 12.90 8.14 5.31
CA ILE A 35 12.14 9.38 5.08
C ILE A 35 11.06 9.09 4.04
N LEU A 36 9.80 9.28 4.41
CA LEU A 36 8.64 9.01 3.57
C LEU A 36 8.19 10.25 2.81
N PHE A 37 7.93 10.10 1.51
CA PHE A 37 7.45 11.14 0.62
C PHE A 37 6.09 10.71 0.02
N PRO A 38 4.97 11.33 0.43
CA PRO A 38 3.67 11.06 -0.16
C PRO A 38 3.57 11.62 -1.57
N ASP A 39 2.79 10.95 -2.42
CA ASP A 39 2.32 11.44 -3.71
C ASP A 39 0.86 11.02 -3.89
N THR A 40 0.07 11.80 -4.61
CA THR A 40 -1.34 11.47 -4.84
C THR A 40 -1.73 11.83 -6.26
N SER A 41 -2.28 10.84 -6.96
CA SER A 41 -2.92 11.06 -8.25
C SER A 41 -4.44 11.08 -8.09
N THR A 42 -5.05 12.15 -8.57
CA THR A 42 -6.50 12.31 -8.63
C THR A 42 -6.99 12.33 -10.06
N ASP A 43 -8.25 11.96 -10.26
CA ASP A 43 -8.91 12.10 -11.55
C ASP A 43 -9.19 13.57 -11.84
N PRO A 44 -8.79 14.10 -13.02
CA PRO A 44 -9.04 15.49 -13.37
C PRO A 44 -10.53 15.84 -13.54
N GLN A 45 -11.41 14.87 -13.79
CA GLN A 45 -12.82 15.11 -14.08
C GLN A 45 -13.68 15.24 -12.82
N ASP A 46 -13.47 14.38 -11.83
CA ASP A 46 -14.30 14.33 -10.61
C ASP A 46 -13.52 14.51 -9.31
N GLY A 47 -12.19 14.63 -9.38
CA GLY A 47 -11.32 14.79 -8.21
C GLY A 47 -11.15 13.52 -7.38
N SER A 48 -11.68 12.37 -7.82
CA SER A 48 -11.55 11.09 -7.12
C SER A 48 -10.10 10.64 -7.04
N ILE A 49 -9.75 9.88 -5.99
CA ILE A 49 -8.40 9.36 -5.83
C ILE A 49 -8.22 8.18 -6.80
N ARG A 50 -7.29 8.31 -7.74
CA ARG A 50 -6.90 7.21 -8.64
C ARG A 50 -5.95 6.26 -7.94
N HIS A 51 -4.88 6.82 -7.38
CA HIS A 51 -3.92 6.09 -6.57
C HIS A 51 -3.16 7.02 -5.63
N LEU A 52 -2.70 6.45 -4.54
CA LEU A 52 -1.81 7.05 -3.56
C LEU A 52 -0.47 6.35 -3.64
N GLU A 53 0.61 7.12 -3.70
CA GLU A 53 1.96 6.57 -3.65
C GLU A 53 2.68 7.04 -2.39
N CYS A 54 3.59 6.21 -1.91
CA CYS A 54 4.53 6.54 -0.87
C CYS A 54 5.92 6.07 -1.29
N ARG A 55 6.89 6.99 -1.24
CA ARG A 55 8.29 6.69 -1.55
C ARG A 55 9.10 6.85 -0.28
N GLY A 56 9.75 5.78 0.17
CA GLY A 56 10.70 5.81 1.26
C GLY A 56 12.13 5.93 0.74
N LYS A 57 12.85 6.96 1.19
CA LYS A 57 14.25 7.20 0.82
C LYS A 57 15.17 7.23 2.03
N ILE A 58 16.39 6.71 1.84
CA ILE A 58 17.50 6.86 2.78
C ILE A 58 18.51 7.84 2.19
N TYR A 59 19.01 8.73 3.04
CA TYR A 59 20.08 9.67 2.71
C TYR A 59 21.34 9.23 3.44
N THR A 60 22.36 8.86 2.69
CA THR A 60 23.70 8.68 3.23
C THR A 60 24.41 10.03 3.28
N ASP A 61 25.32 10.21 4.23
CA ASP A 61 26.10 11.44 4.34
C ASP A 61 26.73 11.78 2.97
N ASN A 62 26.50 13.01 2.50
CA ASN A 62 26.93 13.58 1.21
C ASN A 62 26.08 13.25 -0.03
N ALA A 63 24.96 12.52 0.09
CA ALA A 63 24.05 12.29 -1.04
C ALA A 63 23.02 13.43 -1.18
N TRP A 64 23.08 14.18 -2.28
CA TRP A 64 22.06 15.19 -2.64
C TRP A 64 20.73 14.57 -3.08
N THR A 65 20.77 13.33 -3.58
CA THR A 65 19.60 12.56 -3.98
C THR A 65 19.48 11.33 -3.08
N GLY A 66 18.42 11.27 -2.27
CA GLY A 66 18.14 10.09 -1.44
C GLY A 66 17.89 8.85 -2.29
N THR A 67 18.37 7.70 -1.82
CA THR A 67 18.19 6.40 -2.47
C THR A 67 16.79 5.89 -2.19
N LEU A 68 16.03 5.50 -3.22
CA LEU A 68 14.71 4.89 -3.06
C LEU A 68 14.88 3.47 -2.54
N VAL A 69 14.29 3.19 -1.38
CA VAL A 69 14.43 1.90 -0.69
C VAL A 69 13.09 1.24 -0.40
N PHE A 70 12.01 2.02 -0.39
CA PHE A 70 10.64 1.58 -0.21
C PHE A 70 9.73 2.28 -1.21
N TYR A 71 8.82 1.52 -1.81
CA TYR A 71 7.76 2.03 -2.63
C TYR A 71 6.45 1.35 -2.22
N SER A 72 5.42 2.15 -2.03
CA SER A 72 4.06 1.68 -1.83
C SER A 72 3.14 2.42 -2.78
N GLN A 73 2.18 1.71 -3.33
CA GLN A 73 1.09 2.29 -4.09
C GLN A 73 -0.19 1.51 -3.83
N PHE A 74 -1.29 2.21 -3.63
CA PHE A 74 -2.60 1.58 -3.62
C PHE A 74 -3.62 2.49 -4.29
N GLY A 75 -4.63 1.90 -4.88
CA GLY A 75 -5.59 2.62 -5.70
C GLY A 75 -6.36 1.66 -6.59
N ARG A 76 -6.98 2.20 -7.64
CA ARG A 76 -7.70 1.40 -8.61
C ARG A 76 -6.81 0.97 -9.75
N GLU A 77 -7.06 -0.23 -10.26
CA GLU A 77 -6.41 -0.76 -11.44
C GLU A 77 -6.61 0.21 -12.62
N LEU A 78 -5.49 0.63 -13.20
CA LEU A 78 -5.48 1.46 -14.39
C LEU A 78 -5.67 0.56 -15.60
N HIS A 79 -6.76 0.76 -16.37
CA HIS A 79 -7.03 -0.02 -17.56
C HIS A 79 -5.79 -0.13 -18.47
N GLY A 80 -5.32 -1.36 -18.69
CA GLY A 80 -4.18 -1.67 -19.56
C GLY A 80 -2.82 -1.81 -18.85
N TYR A 81 -2.75 -1.64 -17.52
CA TYR A 81 -1.53 -1.84 -16.74
C TYR A 81 -1.76 -2.82 -15.58
N HIS A 82 -0.96 -3.88 -15.55
CA HIS A 82 -0.91 -4.78 -14.40
C HIS A 82 -0.22 -4.07 -13.23
N PRO A 83 -0.70 -4.17 -11.97
CA PRO A 83 -0.13 -3.44 -10.83
C PRO A 83 1.39 -3.60 -10.66
N TRP A 84 1.93 -4.80 -10.91
CA TRP A 84 3.39 -5.03 -10.93
C TRP A 84 4.20 -4.11 -11.86
N GLN A 85 3.58 -3.60 -12.93
CA GLN A 85 4.22 -2.66 -13.86
C GLN A 85 4.30 -1.24 -13.30
N LEU A 86 3.57 -0.95 -12.23
CA LEU A 86 3.56 0.36 -11.57
C LEU A 86 4.69 0.50 -10.53
N SER A 87 5.30 -0.61 -10.11
CA SER A 87 6.39 -0.58 -9.15
C SER A 87 7.56 0.26 -9.66
N ARG A 88 7.98 1.25 -8.87
CA ARG A 88 9.19 2.04 -9.14
C ARG A 88 10.48 1.32 -8.73
N LEU A 89 10.36 0.19 -8.04
CA LEU A 89 11.47 -0.65 -7.64
C LEU A 89 11.40 -2.01 -8.36
N PRO A 90 12.55 -2.56 -8.81
CA PRO A 90 12.61 -3.92 -9.33
C PRO A 90 12.11 -4.92 -8.28
N HIS A 91 11.30 -5.88 -8.71
CA HIS A 91 10.77 -6.96 -7.89
C HIS A 91 11.22 -8.30 -8.45
N GLY A 92 11.35 -9.29 -7.56
CA GLY A 92 11.87 -10.58 -7.97
C GLY A 92 10.92 -11.34 -8.90
N ARG A 93 11.46 -12.22 -9.73
CA ARG A 93 10.71 -12.86 -10.81
C ARG A 93 9.81 -14.00 -10.34
N ARG A 94 10.16 -14.64 -9.22
CA ARG A 94 9.39 -15.74 -8.64
C ARG A 94 8.35 -15.20 -7.67
N SER A 95 7.19 -15.84 -7.63
CA SER A 95 6.13 -15.47 -6.71
C SER A 95 5.56 -16.64 -5.93
N GLU A 96 5.01 -16.32 -4.77
CA GLU A 96 4.25 -17.20 -3.90
C GLU A 96 2.92 -16.53 -3.55
N ALA A 97 1.82 -17.27 -3.64
CA ALA A 97 0.51 -16.78 -3.24
C ALA A 97 0.37 -16.74 -1.71
N PHE A 98 -0.46 -15.84 -1.20
CA PHE A 98 -0.87 -15.81 0.20
C PHE A 98 -2.33 -15.39 0.34
N ASP A 99 -2.96 -15.81 1.45
CA ASP A 99 -4.35 -15.48 1.76
C ASP A 99 -4.47 -14.05 2.31
N VAL A 100 -5.53 -13.35 1.90
CA VAL A 100 -5.83 -11.99 2.36
C VAL A 100 -7.02 -12.05 3.33
N PRO A 101 -6.78 -12.02 4.65
CA PRO A 101 -7.86 -12.18 5.62
C PRO A 101 -8.83 -10.99 5.61
N GLY A 102 -10.13 -11.28 5.67
CA GLY A 102 -11.17 -10.25 5.80
C GLY A 102 -11.48 -9.47 4.52
N VAL A 103 -11.02 -9.95 3.35
CA VAL A 103 -11.36 -9.41 2.04
C VAL A 103 -11.80 -10.54 1.12
N GLU A 104 -13.08 -10.59 0.79
CA GLU A 104 -13.64 -11.63 -0.07
C GLU A 104 -13.13 -11.52 -1.51
N GLY A 105 -12.70 -12.64 -2.09
CA GLY A 105 -12.22 -12.69 -3.48
C GLY A 105 -10.86 -12.02 -3.73
N ALA A 106 -10.19 -11.53 -2.68
CA ALA A 106 -8.86 -10.95 -2.81
C ALA A 106 -7.77 -12.00 -3.04
N THR A 107 -6.78 -11.64 -3.84
CA THR A 107 -5.59 -12.44 -4.10
C THR A 107 -4.36 -11.72 -3.56
N GLY A 108 -3.48 -12.45 -2.88
CA GLY A 108 -2.19 -11.97 -2.42
C GLY A 108 -1.05 -12.66 -3.16
N GLU A 109 -0.07 -11.90 -3.63
CA GLU A 109 1.15 -12.42 -4.23
C GLU A 109 2.39 -11.76 -3.62
N PHE A 110 3.31 -12.58 -3.11
CA PHE A 110 4.62 -12.15 -2.63
C PHE A 110 5.69 -12.52 -3.66
N ARG A 111 6.45 -11.52 -4.13
CA ARG A 111 7.59 -11.71 -5.03
C ARG A 111 8.85 -11.96 -4.21
N ILE A 112 9.46 -13.12 -4.43
CA ILE A 112 10.66 -13.57 -3.73
C ILE A 112 11.86 -12.78 -4.25
N PRO A 113 12.68 -12.16 -3.40
CA PRO A 113 13.84 -11.39 -3.84
C PRO A 113 14.83 -12.27 -4.61
N ASP A 114 15.46 -11.68 -5.62
CA ASP A 114 16.53 -12.25 -6.42
C ASP A 114 17.64 -11.21 -6.67
N GLU A 115 18.60 -11.54 -7.54
CA GLU A 115 19.73 -10.66 -7.84
C GLU A 115 19.30 -9.32 -8.46
N GLU A 116 18.16 -9.31 -9.18
CA GLU A 116 17.70 -8.15 -9.95
C GLU A 116 16.60 -7.37 -9.21
N GLY A 117 15.83 -8.02 -8.32
CA GLY A 117 14.66 -7.43 -7.68
C GLY A 117 14.54 -7.73 -6.19
N GLY A 118 13.95 -6.78 -5.45
CA GLY A 118 13.72 -6.92 -4.01
C GLY A 118 12.38 -7.56 -3.66
N PRO A 119 12.18 -7.85 -2.36
CA PRO A 119 10.95 -8.48 -1.90
C PRO A 119 9.79 -7.50 -2.05
N SER A 120 8.66 -8.00 -2.55
CA SER A 120 7.51 -7.17 -2.87
C SER A 120 6.22 -7.94 -2.61
N ALA A 121 5.13 -7.24 -2.34
CA ALA A 121 3.80 -7.83 -2.19
C ALA A 121 2.77 -7.05 -3.00
N LEU A 122 1.85 -7.79 -3.61
CA LEU A 122 0.68 -7.27 -4.27
C LEU A 122 -0.56 -7.93 -3.67
N ILE A 123 -1.54 -7.12 -3.31
CA ILE A 123 -2.91 -7.56 -3.05
C ILE A 123 -3.79 -6.98 -4.14
N THR A 124 -4.63 -7.82 -4.74
CA THR A 124 -5.67 -7.39 -5.69
C THR A 124 -7.04 -7.77 -5.14
N CYS A 125 -7.98 -6.82 -5.16
CA CYS A 125 -9.31 -6.96 -4.57
C CYS A 125 -10.33 -6.20 -5.44
N GLY A 126 -11.01 -6.93 -6.33
CA GLY A 126 -11.90 -6.31 -7.31
C GLY A 126 -11.15 -5.41 -8.29
N ASP A 127 -11.53 -4.14 -8.37
CA ASP A 127 -10.88 -3.10 -9.18
C ASP A 127 -9.75 -2.38 -8.44
N SER A 128 -9.42 -2.77 -7.21
CA SER A 128 -8.47 -2.10 -6.34
C SER A 128 -7.25 -2.98 -6.02
N PHE A 129 -6.14 -2.34 -5.67
CA PHE A 129 -4.90 -3.04 -5.34
C PHE A 129 -4.08 -2.34 -4.24
N VAL A 130 -3.21 -3.11 -3.58
CA VAL A 130 -2.13 -2.64 -2.71
C VAL A 130 -0.82 -3.25 -3.20
N LEU A 131 0.13 -2.43 -3.61
CA LEU A 131 1.45 -2.80 -4.06
C LEU A 131 2.50 -2.25 -3.11
N LEU A 132 3.39 -3.12 -2.64
CA LEU A 132 4.57 -2.78 -1.85
C LEU A 132 5.80 -3.36 -2.55
N ALA A 133 6.87 -2.56 -2.64
CA ALA A 133 8.15 -3.01 -3.14
C ALA A 133 9.28 -2.43 -2.28
N PHE A 134 10.29 -3.27 -2.02
CA PHE A 134 11.46 -2.92 -1.23
C PHE A 134 12.71 -3.12 -2.08
N SER A 135 13.73 -2.29 -1.87
CA SER A 135 15.01 -2.44 -2.57
C SER A 135 15.75 -3.69 -2.09
N ASN A 136 16.33 -4.47 -3.01
CA ASN A 136 17.23 -5.57 -2.65
C ASN A 136 18.60 -5.08 -2.14
N GLN A 137 18.89 -3.78 -2.27
CA GLN A 137 20.13 -3.17 -1.82
C GLN A 137 20.08 -2.71 -0.35
N THR A 138 18.91 -2.82 0.31
CA THR A 138 18.71 -2.34 1.68
C THR A 138 18.53 -3.54 2.61
N PRO A 139 19.32 -3.63 3.71
CA PRO A 139 19.09 -4.66 4.71
C PRO A 139 17.71 -4.46 5.35
N LEU A 140 16.91 -5.52 5.36
CA LEU A 140 15.59 -5.55 5.97
C LEU A 140 15.65 -6.28 7.32
N ASN A 141 14.79 -5.87 8.23
CA ASN A 141 14.76 -6.34 9.61
C ASN A 141 13.65 -7.37 9.82
N GLY A 142 13.89 -8.28 10.78
CA GLY A 142 12.87 -9.22 11.23
C GLY A 142 12.49 -10.27 10.20
N ASP A 143 11.25 -10.78 10.31
CA ASP A 143 10.69 -11.71 9.32
C ASP A 143 10.21 -10.89 8.13
N VAL A 144 11.06 -10.78 7.11
CA VAL A 144 10.83 -9.93 5.94
C VAL A 144 9.55 -10.31 5.20
N LYS A 145 9.32 -11.60 4.94
CA LYS A 145 8.14 -12.05 4.19
C LYS A 145 6.88 -11.76 4.99
N ALA A 146 6.84 -12.17 6.26
CA ALA A 146 5.68 -11.93 7.11
C ALA A 146 5.44 -10.43 7.31
N GLY A 147 6.49 -9.64 7.55
CA GLY A 147 6.39 -8.20 7.73
C GLY A 147 5.81 -7.47 6.53
N ILE A 148 6.27 -7.79 5.31
CA ILE A 148 5.77 -7.17 4.08
C ILE A 148 4.31 -7.56 3.82
N ILE A 149 3.97 -8.85 3.98
CA ILE A 149 2.58 -9.32 3.85
C ILE A 149 1.68 -8.61 4.87
N ASN A 150 2.11 -8.54 6.13
CA ASN A 150 1.37 -7.89 7.20
C ASN A 150 1.16 -6.40 6.94
N LEU A 151 2.18 -5.70 6.42
CA LEU A 151 2.03 -4.32 6.00
C LEU A 151 1.00 -4.18 4.88
N ALA A 152 1.05 -5.02 3.85
CA ALA A 152 0.06 -4.99 2.76
C ALA A 152 -1.36 -5.27 3.27
N VAL A 153 -1.52 -6.30 4.11
CA VAL A 153 -2.81 -6.67 4.73
C VAL A 153 -3.34 -5.52 5.60
N SER A 154 -2.48 -4.83 6.34
CA SER A 154 -2.90 -3.70 7.20
C SER A 154 -3.53 -2.55 6.41
N MET A 155 -3.24 -2.45 5.11
CA MET A 155 -3.77 -1.42 4.22
C MET A 155 -5.09 -1.78 3.55
N THR A 156 -5.47 -3.06 3.58
CA THR A 156 -6.72 -3.56 2.97
C THR A 156 -8.01 -2.92 3.50
N PRO A 157 -8.13 -2.45 4.76
CA PRO A 157 -9.38 -1.87 5.22
C PRO A 157 -9.81 -0.63 4.42
N TRP A 158 -8.88 0.24 4.03
CA TRP A 158 -9.17 1.41 3.18
C TRP A 158 -8.93 1.17 1.70
N ALA A 159 -7.99 0.28 1.34
CA ALA A 159 -7.71 -0.02 -0.06
C ALA A 159 -8.77 -0.93 -0.71
N CYS A 160 -9.31 -1.90 0.03
CA CYS A 160 -10.25 -2.90 -0.49
C CYS A 160 -11.65 -2.79 0.10
N ASN A 161 -11.77 -2.45 1.40
CA ASN A 161 -13.07 -2.47 2.11
C ASN A 161 -13.74 -1.08 2.17
N GLY A 162 -13.27 -0.10 1.40
CA GLY A 162 -13.90 1.21 1.26
C GLY A 162 -13.88 2.09 2.51
N ARG A 163 -13.07 1.76 3.53
CA ARG A 163 -12.93 2.63 4.71
C ARG A 163 -12.20 3.94 4.35
N PRO A 164 -12.41 5.01 5.12
CA PRO A 164 -11.65 6.25 4.96
C PRO A 164 -10.15 5.99 5.05
N ILE A 165 -9.38 6.65 4.18
CA ILE A 165 -7.93 6.55 4.15
C ILE A 165 -7.35 7.34 5.34
N PRO A 166 -6.59 6.70 6.26
CA PRO A 166 -5.92 7.41 7.34
C PRO A 166 -5.00 8.51 6.81
N GLY A 167 -5.06 9.71 7.41
CA GLY A 167 -4.32 10.90 6.95
C GLY A 167 -4.99 11.67 5.80
N ARG A 168 -6.17 11.23 5.34
CA ARG A 168 -7.01 11.95 4.36
C ARG A 168 -8.50 11.97 4.71
N ASP A 169 -8.96 11.06 5.57
CA ASP A 169 -10.35 10.93 6.04
C ASP A 169 -11.42 10.82 4.95
N VAL A 170 -11.00 10.45 3.73
CA VAL A 170 -11.88 10.17 2.59
C VAL A 170 -11.57 8.78 2.02
N PRO A 171 -12.58 8.03 1.56
CA PRO A 171 -12.39 6.75 0.85
C PRO A 171 -11.80 6.92 -0.56
N LEU A 172 -11.26 5.84 -1.15
CA LEU A 172 -10.82 5.79 -2.55
C LEU A 172 -11.95 6.05 -3.56
N THR A 173 -13.17 5.69 -3.20
CA THR A 173 -14.38 5.96 -3.98
C THR A 173 -15.15 7.05 -3.27
N PRO A 174 -15.53 8.17 -3.91
CA PRO A 174 -16.62 8.97 -3.37
C PRO A 174 -17.79 8.02 -3.15
N ALA A 175 -18.43 8.06 -1.98
CA ALA A 175 -19.72 7.39 -1.85
C ALA A 175 -20.58 7.89 -3.03
N PRO A 176 -21.19 7.02 -3.85
CA PRO A 176 -22.16 7.48 -4.84
C PRO A 176 -23.13 8.41 -4.10
N PRO A 177 -23.54 9.55 -4.71
CA PRO A 177 -24.43 10.48 -4.03
C PRO A 177 -25.60 9.68 -3.49
N GLU A 178 -25.78 9.74 -2.18
CA GLU A 178 -26.88 9.06 -1.50
C GLU A 178 -28.13 9.44 -2.28
N SER A 179 -28.78 8.45 -2.90
CA SER A 179 -29.99 8.69 -3.64
C SER A 179 -31.04 9.05 -2.60
N THR A 180 -31.14 10.35 -2.28
CA THR A 180 -32.18 10.88 -1.41
C THR A 180 -33.50 10.34 -1.95
N PRO A 181 -34.24 9.52 -1.19
CA PRO A 181 -35.55 9.08 -1.63
C PRO A 181 -36.37 10.33 -1.85
N THR A 182 -36.80 10.57 -3.09
CA THR A 182 -37.77 11.62 -3.37
C THR A 182 -38.99 11.33 -2.51
N PRO A 183 -39.46 12.26 -1.66
CA PRO A 183 -40.68 12.03 -0.91
C PRO A 183 -41.81 11.75 -1.90
N ALA A 184 -42.39 10.55 -1.81
CA ALA A 184 -43.60 10.22 -2.56
C ALA A 184 -44.70 11.20 -2.11
N GLN A 185 -45.05 12.15 -2.98
CA GLN A 185 -46.26 12.92 -2.80
C GLN A 185 -47.44 11.94 -2.92
N THR A 186 -48.16 11.78 -1.81
CA THR A 186 -49.37 10.96 -1.75
C THR A 186 -50.54 11.80 -2.29
N PRO A 187 -51.43 11.22 -3.13
CA PRO A 187 -52.56 11.93 -3.75
C PRO A 187 -53.63 12.41 -2.76
#